data_AF-A0A6G8J495-F1
#
_entry.id   AF-A0A6G8J495-F1
#
_cell.length_a   1.000
_cell.length_b   1.000
_cell.length_c   1.000
_cell.angle_alpha   90.00
_cell.angle_beta   90.00
_cell.angle_gamma   90.00
#
_symmetry.space_group_name_H-M   'P 1'
#
loop_
_entity.id
_entity.type
_entity.pdbx_description
1 polymer ?
#
loop_
_entity_poly.entity_id
_entity_poly.type
_entity_poly.pdbx_seq_one_letter_code
_entity_poly.pdbx_strand_id
1 'polypeptide(L)'
;MEYTLKHLPQSMANGYHLWAIPYVRLMRKSPLAEKLMYPIAYHRAREIAYQMGYLEKGSMRGKICRAILEPICLFLGLFTKEHKYQELWRNA
;
A
#
# COMPACT_ATOMS: atom_id res chain seq x y z
N MET A 1 9.59 -4.29 1.10
CA MET A 1 9.58 -2.94 0.49
C MET A 1 10.34 -2.88 -0.83
N GLU A 2 11.07 -3.92 -1.24
CA GLU A 2 11.90 -3.92 -2.46
C GLU A 2 11.13 -3.52 -3.73
N TYR A 3 9.92 -4.06 -3.95
CA TYR A 3 9.09 -3.68 -5.08
C TYR A 3 8.82 -2.17 -5.13
N THR A 4 8.44 -1.58 -4.00
CA THR A 4 8.12 -0.16 -3.88
C THR A 4 9.34 0.73 -4.10
N LEU A 5 10.48 0.36 -3.55
CA LEU A 5 11.71 1.13 -3.71
C LEU A 5 12.26 1.09 -5.14
N LYS A 6 12.02 -0.02 -5.87
CA LYS A 6 12.51 -0.20 -7.24
C LYS A 6 11.56 0.28 -8.34
N HIS A 7 10.24 0.28 -8.09
CA HIS A 7 9.23 0.47 -9.16
C HIS A 7 8.27 1.63 -8.91
N LEU A 8 8.22 2.22 -7.70
CA LEU A 8 7.28 3.29 -7.38
C LEU A 8 8.03 4.62 -7.18
N PRO A 9 7.59 5.73 -7.79
CA PRO A 9 8.14 7.05 -7.51
C PRO A 9 8.00 7.41 -6.04
N GLN A 10 8.97 8.15 -5.49
CA GLN A 10 8.95 8.58 -4.08
C GLN A 10 7.66 9.36 -3.74
N SER A 11 7.15 10.18 -4.65
CA SER A 11 5.87 10.89 -4.48
C SER A 11 4.71 9.93 -4.26
N MET A 12 4.63 8.83 -5.02
CA MET A 12 3.58 7.82 -4.85
C MET A 12 3.71 7.09 -3.51
N ALA A 13 4.93 6.81 -3.05
CA ALA A 13 5.16 6.26 -1.73
C ALA A 13 4.71 7.24 -0.62
N ASN A 14 5.00 8.54 -0.77
CA ASN A 14 4.57 9.57 0.18
C ASN A 14 3.04 9.67 0.26
N GLY A 15 2.35 9.68 -0.89
CA GLY A 15 0.89 9.72 -0.93
C GLY A 15 0.24 8.44 -0.43
N TYR A 16 0.87 7.28 -0.62
CA TYR A 16 0.45 6.03 0.04
C TYR A 16 0.54 6.15 1.56
N HIS A 17 1.66 6.65 2.08
CA HIS A 17 1.85 6.81 3.53
C HIS A 17 0.84 7.77 4.17
N LEU A 18 0.40 8.81 3.44
CA LEU A 18 -0.56 9.80 3.93
C LEU A 18 -1.83 9.16 4.50
N TRP A 19 -2.41 8.19 3.79
CA TRP A 19 -3.63 7.51 4.24
C TRP A 19 -3.33 6.16 4.91
N ALA A 20 -2.25 5.46 4.51
CA ALA A 20 -1.96 4.14 5.04
C ALA A 20 -1.54 4.18 6.52
N ILE A 21 -0.76 5.19 6.94
CA ILE A 21 -0.33 5.33 8.35
C ILE A 21 -1.53 5.47 9.31
N PRO A 22 -2.46 6.43 9.13
CA PRO A 22 -3.62 6.54 10.00
C PRO A 22 -4.51 5.30 9.91
N TYR A 23 -4.64 4.67 8.73
CA TYR A 23 -5.42 3.45 8.59
C TYR A 23 -4.81 2.27 9.36
N VAL A 24 -3.48 2.09 9.33
CA VAL A 24 -2.80 1.08 10.15
C VAL A 24 -3.02 1.32 11.64
N ARG A 25 -2.99 2.58 12.10
CA ARG A 25 -3.32 2.93 13.48
C ARG A 25 -4.77 2.55 13.83
N LEU A 26 -5.71 2.68 12.88
CA LEU A 26 -7.08 2.22 13.05
C LEU A 26 -7.19 0.69 13.11
N MET A 27 -6.49 -0.04 12.23
CA MET A 27 -6.46 -1.52 12.25
C MET A 27 -5.97 -2.06 13.60
N ARG A 28 -4.98 -1.43 14.23
CA ARG A 28 -4.51 -1.79 15.58
C ARG A 28 -5.58 -1.68 16.67
N LYS A 29 -6.62 -0.85 16.44
CA LYS A 29 -7.71 -0.60 17.39
C LYS A 29 -8.99 -1.32 17.00
N SER A 30 -9.11 -1.82 15.77
CA SER A 30 -10.36 -2.37 15.24
C SER A 30 -10.09 -3.58 14.33
N PRO A 31 -10.45 -4.80 14.79
CA PRO A 31 -10.39 -6.01 13.96
C PRO A 31 -11.28 -5.93 12.71
N LEU A 32 -12.32 -5.09 12.74
CA LEU A 32 -13.17 -4.87 11.57
C LEU A 32 -12.42 -4.13 10.47
N ALA A 33 -11.64 -3.10 10.82
CA ALA A 33 -10.81 -2.38 9.85
C ALA A 33 -9.77 -3.31 9.21
N GLU A 34 -9.17 -4.21 9.99
CA GLU A 34 -8.28 -5.25 9.46
C GLU A 34 -9.01 -6.18 8.47
N LYS A 35 -10.17 -6.71 8.85
CA LYS A 35 -10.97 -7.60 7.99
C LYS A 35 -11.37 -6.95 6.67
N LEU A 36 -11.67 -5.65 6.66
CA LEU A 36 -11.98 -4.90 5.45
C LEU A 36 -10.77 -4.70 4.54
N MET A 37 -9.60 -4.42 5.11
CA MET A 37 -8.38 -4.17 4.34
C MET A 37 -7.71 -5.45 3.86
N TYR A 38 -7.83 -6.55 4.61
CA TYR A 38 -7.21 -7.84 4.29
C TYR A 38 -7.43 -8.31 2.84
N PRO A 39 -8.67 -8.38 2.29
CA PRO A 39 -8.86 -8.83 0.91
C PRO A 39 -8.18 -7.92 -0.12
N ILE A 40 -8.17 -6.60 0.11
CA ILE A 40 -7.53 -5.62 -0.77
C ILE A 40 -6.01 -5.82 -0.73
N ALA A 41 -5.44 -5.91 0.47
CA ALA A 41 -4.02 -6.13 0.69
C ALA A 41 -3.56 -7.47 0.10
N TYR A 42 -4.34 -8.54 0.29
CA TYR A 42 -4.07 -9.88 -0.23
C TYR A 42 -4.01 -9.89 -1.76
N HIS A 43 -5.03 -9.37 -2.43
CA HIS A 43 -5.06 -9.35 -3.90
C HIS A 43 -3.97 -8.45 -4.49
N ARG A 44 -3.70 -7.30 -3.86
CA ARG A 44 -2.58 -6.43 -4.26
C ARG A 44 -1.23 -7.13 -4.09
N ALA A 45 -0.99 -7.79 -2.97
CA ALA A 45 0.25 -8.51 -2.70
C ALA A 45 0.49 -9.64 -3.70
N ARG A 46 -0.55 -10.40 -4.06
CA ARG A 46 -0.46 -11.43 -5.10
C ARG A 46 -0.08 -10.87 -6.47
N GLU A 47 -0.68 -9.76 -6.86
CA GLU A 47 -0.34 -9.12 -8.14
C GLU A 47 1.10 -8.59 -8.15
N ILE A 48 1.56 -8.00 -7.04
CA ILE A 48 2.96 -7.58 -6.89
C ILE A 48 3.91 -8.78 -6.96
N ALA A 49 3.58 -9.89 -6.27
CA ALA A 49 4.39 -11.10 -6.30
C ALA A 49 4.49 -11.71 -7.70
N TYR A 50 3.40 -11.68 -8.49
CA TYR A 50 3.43 -12.06 -9.90
C TYR A 50 4.35 -11.15 -10.73
N GLN A 51 4.29 -9.83 -10.54
CA GLN A 51 5.17 -8.90 -11.25
C GLN A 51 6.64 -9.02 -10.84
N MET A 52 6.92 -9.51 -9.63
CA MET A 52 8.28 -9.82 -9.16
C MET A 52 8.78 -11.20 -9.65
N GLY A 53 7.95 -11.98 -10.35
CA GLY A 53 8.29 -13.33 -10.80
C GLY A 53 8.22 -14.40 -9.70
N TYR A 54 7.68 -14.10 -8.52
CA TYR A 54 7.52 -15.07 -7.43
C TYR A 54 6.29 -15.98 -7.60
N LEU A 55 5.34 -15.58 -8.43
CA LEU A 55 4.14 -16.37 -8.74
C LEU A 55 3.98 -16.48 -10.25
N GLU A 56 3.47 -17.62 -10.73
CA GLU A 56 3.15 -17.81 -12.15
C GLU A 56 1.87 -17.07 -12.57
N LYS A 57 0.97 -16.75 -11.63
CA LYS A 57 -0.32 -16.09 -11.90
C LYS A 57 -0.60 -14.98 -10.89
N GLY A 58 -0.90 -13.79 -11.43
CA GLY A 58 -1.30 -12.59 -10.68
C GLY A 58 -2.74 -12.61 -10.20
N SER A 59 -3.27 -11.42 -9.89
CA SER A 59 -4.65 -11.26 -9.41
C SER A 59 -5.37 -10.16 -10.18
N MET A 60 -6.47 -10.49 -10.87
CA MET A 60 -7.26 -9.48 -11.60
C MET A 60 -7.80 -8.39 -10.68
N ARG A 61 -8.27 -8.77 -9.49
CA ARG A 61 -8.66 -7.82 -8.43
C ARG A 61 -7.49 -6.96 -7.99
N GLY A 62 -6.29 -7.56 -7.85
CA GLY A 62 -5.06 -6.84 -7.56
C GLY A 62 -4.72 -5.80 -8.63
N LYS A 63 -4.85 -6.14 -9.92
CA LYS A 63 -4.64 -5.20 -11.03
C LYS A 63 -5.60 -4.02 -10.95
N ILE A 64 -6.89 -4.27 -10.75
CA ILE A 64 -7.90 -3.20 -10.62
C ILE A 64 -7.61 -2.33 -9.39
N CYS A 65 -7.34 -2.94 -8.25
CA CYS A 65 -6.99 -2.20 -7.03
C CYS A 65 -5.79 -1.28 -7.29
N ARG A 66 -4.74 -1.77 -7.96
CA ARG A 66 -3.55 -0.98 -8.28
C ARG A 66 -3.84 0.14 -9.28
N ALA A 67 -4.58 -0.15 -10.34
CA ALA A 67 -4.97 0.84 -11.35
C ALA A 67 -5.75 2.03 -10.74
N ILE A 68 -6.45 1.83 -9.63
CA ILE A 68 -7.16 2.90 -8.91
C ILE A 68 -6.28 3.52 -7.82
N LEU A 69 -5.64 2.71 -6.96
CA LEU A 69 -4.88 3.22 -5.81
C LEU A 69 -3.61 3.96 -6.23
N GLU A 70 -2.91 3.52 -7.26
CA GLU A 70 -1.62 4.11 -7.66
C GLU A 70 -1.77 5.55 -8.16
N PRO A 71 -2.71 5.89 -9.06
CA PRO A 71 -2.99 7.28 -9.42
C PRO A 71 -3.40 8.14 -8.23
N ILE A 72 -4.23 7.62 -7.32
CA ILE A 72 -4.63 8.33 -6.11
C ILE A 72 -3.41 8.61 -5.23
N CYS A 73 -2.56 7.60 -4.98
CA CYS A 73 -1.34 7.77 -4.20
C CYS A 73 -0.36 8.72 -4.87
N LEU A 74 -0.24 8.71 -6.20
CA LEU A 74 0.59 9.66 -6.94
C LEU A 74 0.05 11.08 -6.77
N PHE A 75 -1.26 11.28 -6.96
CA PHE A 75 -1.93 12.57 -6.82
C PHE A 75 -1.75 13.14 -5.41
N LEU A 76 -2.04 12.36 -4.36
CA LEU A 76 -1.80 12.75 -2.97
C LEU A 76 -0.31 13.04 -2.70
N GLY A 77 0.57 12.28 -3.37
CA GLY A 77 2.00 12.44 -3.37
C GLY A 77 2.52 13.79 -3.86
N LEU A 78 1.79 14.46 -4.75
CA LEU A 78 2.13 15.79 -5.26
C LEU A 78 1.97 16.88 -4.20
N PHE A 79 1.07 16.67 -3.24
CA PHE A 79 0.73 17.65 -2.20
C PHE A 79 1.31 17.30 -0.83
N THR A 80 2.10 16.23 -0.74
CA THR A 80 2.59 15.74 0.55
C THR A 80 4.09 15.44 0.51
N LYS A 81 4.77 15.76 1.60
CA LYS A 81 6.18 15.44 1.80
C LYS A 81 6.31 14.04 2.40
N GLU A 82 7.53 13.56 2.51
CA GLU A 82 7.81 12.24 3.09
C GLU A 82 7.24 12.11 4.51
N HIS A 83 6.45 11.07 4.75
CA HIS A 83 5.93 10.73 6.07
C HIS A 83 6.81 9.67 6.73
N LYS A 84 7.14 9.88 8.00
CA LYS A 84 7.95 8.96 8.82
C LYS A 84 7.16 7.72 9.21
N TYR A 85 6.91 6.82 8.26
CA TYR A 85 6.23 5.55 8.53
C TYR A 85 6.94 4.70 9.60
N GLN A 86 8.24 4.94 9.84
CA GLN A 86 8.98 4.28 10.93
C GLN A 86 8.37 4.55 12.32
N GLU A 87 7.58 5.61 12.49
CA GLU A 87 6.84 5.87 13.73
C GLU A 87 5.82 4.77 14.07
N LEU A 88 5.35 4.01 13.09
CA LEU A 88 4.48 2.86 13.36
C LEU A 88 5.16 1.81 14.24
N TRP A 89 6.49 1.70 14.19
CA TRP A 89 7.26 0.70 14.95
C TRP A 89 7.83 1.23 16.26
N ARG A 90 7.83 2.55 16.47
CA ARG A 90 8.29 3.16 17.73
C ARG A 90 7.30 3.04 18.88
N ASN A 91 6.02 2.84 18.57
CA ASN A 91 4.93 2.71 19.54
C ASN A 91 4.12 1.41 19.31
N ALA A 92 4.77 0.34 18.84
CA ALA A 92 4.15 -0.96 18.59
C ALA A 92 4.39 -1.92 19.76
#